data_AF-A0A7Y2L4E6-F1
#
_entry.id   AF-A0A7Y2L4E6-F1
#
_cell.length_a   1.000
_cell.length_b   1.000
_cell.length_c   1.000
_cell.angle_alpha   90.00
_cell.angle_beta   90.00
_cell.angle_gamma   90.00
#
_symmetry.space_group_name_H-M   'P 1'
#
loop_
_entity.id
_entity.type
_entity.pdbx_description
1 polymer ?
#
loop_
_entity_poly.entity_id
_entity_poly.type
_entity_poly.pdbx_seq_one_letter_code
_entity_poly.pdbx_strand_id
1 'polypeptide(L)' 'MTVYFIGAGPGDPELITVKGQRLIRSCPVIIYAGSLVPEAVLEGHQAEQVINSAELHLEQI' A
#
# COMPACT_ATOMS: atom_id res chain seq x y z
N MET A 1 -8.91 -11.17 11.55
CA MET A 1 -8.08 -10.80 10.39
C MET A 1 -8.86 -9.79 9.57
N THR A 2 -8.28 -8.62 9.28
CA THR A 2 -8.99 -7.50 8.62
C THR A 2 -8.18 -7.02 7.42
N VAL A 3 -8.85 -6.84 6.29
CA VAL A 3 -8.25 -6.26 5.07
C VAL A 3 -8.78 -4.85 4.89
N TYR A 4 -7.88 -3.89 4.66
CA TYR A 4 -8.23 -2.50 4.38
C TYR A 4 -7.94 -2.19 2.92
N PHE A 5 -8.98 -1.85 2.16
CA PHE A 5 -8.80 -1.25 0.85
C PHE A 5 -8.60 0.26 1.03
N ILE A 6 -7.46 0.76 0.57
CA ILE A 6 -7.04 2.14 0.75
C ILE A 6 -6.82 2.78 -0.62
N GLY A 7 -7.47 3.91 -0.88
CA GLY A 7 -7.12 4.74 -2.03
C GLY A 7 -5.81 5.48 -1.76
N ALA A 8 -4.79 5.23 -2.59
CA ALA A 8 -3.46 5.83 -2.49
C ALA A 8 -3.41 7.33 -2.85
N GLY A 9 -4.51 7.88 -3.40
CA GLY A 9 -4.51 9.21 -4.00
C GLY A 9 -3.97 9.19 -5.44
N PRO A 10 -3.70 10.37 -6.04
CA PRO A 10 -3.25 10.49 -7.42
C PRO A 10 -1.74 10.26 -7.62
N GLY A 11 -0.99 9.93 -6.56
CA GLY A 11 0.44 9.58 -6.61
C GLY A 11 1.31 10.40 -5.66
N ASP A 12 0.93 11.66 -5.39
CA ASP A 12 1.62 12.48 -4.39
C ASP A 12 1.35 11.93 -2.96
N PRO A 13 2.39 11.61 -2.17
CA PRO A 13 2.23 11.08 -0.81
C PRO A 13 1.43 11.99 0.13
N GLU A 14 1.41 13.30 -0.09
CA GLU A 14 0.63 14.23 0.74
C GLU A 14 -0.88 14.17 0.46
N LEU A 15 -1.28 13.58 -0.67
CA LEU A 15 -2.67 13.50 -1.11
C LEU A 15 -3.37 12.20 -0.70
N ILE A 16 -2.70 11.29 0.01
CA ILE A 16 -3.36 10.18 0.67
C ILE A 16 -4.17 10.68 1.88
N THR A 17 -5.29 10.03 2.20
CA THR A 17 -6.05 10.37 3.40
C THR A 17 -5.23 10.10 4.68
N VAL A 18 -5.44 10.92 5.72
CA VAL A 18 -4.81 10.74 7.04
C VAL A 18 -5.05 9.35 7.63
N LYS A 19 -6.25 8.77 7.42
CA LYS A 19 -6.57 7.40 7.88
C LYS A 19 -5.77 6.36 7.10
N GLY A 20 -5.65 6.51 5.78
CA GLY A 20 -4.83 5.63 4.93
C GLY A 20 -3.38 5.59 5.40
N GLN A 21 -2.78 6.76 5.63
CA GLN A 21 -1.38 6.84 6.09
C GLN A 21 -1.16 6.20 7.47
N ARG A 22 -2.11 6.37 8.39
CA ARG A 22 -2.06 5.71 9.70
C ARG A 22 -2.09 4.19 9.57
N LEU A 23 -2.92 3.66 8.67
CA LEU A 23 -3.01 2.21 8.43
C LEU A 23 -1.73 1.68 7.79
N ILE A 24 -1.19 2.34 6.76
CA ILE A 24 0.09 1.99 6.12
C ILE A 24 1.22 1.86 7.16
N ARG A 25 1.27 2.78 8.13
CA ARG A 25 2.28 2.75 9.21
C ARG A 25 2.10 1.62 10.22
N SER A 26 0.90 1.05 10.34
CA SER A 26 0.56 0.05 11.37
C SER A 26 0.38 -1.37 10.85
N CYS A 27 0.10 -1.54 9.55
CA CYS A 27 -0.20 -2.84 8.99
C CYS A 27 1.08 -3.68 8.84
N PRO A 28 1.09 -4.95 9.29
CA PRO A 28 2.25 -5.83 9.16
C PRO A 28 2.46 -6.31 7.71
N VAL A 29 1.44 -6.21 6.85
CA VAL A 29 1.48 -6.61 5.44
C VAL A 29 0.87 -5.51 4.58
N ILE A 30 1.54 -5.16 3.48
CA ILE A 30 1.07 -4.21 2.47
C ILE A 30 1.13 -4.90 1.10
N ILE A 31 0.01 -4.83 0.37
CA ILE A 31 -0.07 -5.20 -1.05
C ILE A 31 -0.46 -3.92 -1.80
N TYR A 32 0.33 -3.52 -2.80
CA TYR A 32 0.10 -2.28 -3.54
C TYR A 32 0.21 -2.49 -5.05
N ALA A 33 -0.54 -1.69 -5.81
CA ALA A 33 -0.52 -1.73 -7.27
C ALA A 33 0.68 -0.95 -7.82
N GLY A 34 1.83 -1.60 -7.95
CA GLY A 34 3.12 -0.97 -8.25
C GLY A 34 3.09 0.16 -9.27
N SER A 35 2.79 -0.16 -10.54
CA SER A 35 2.82 0.82 -11.65
C SER A 35 1.91 2.05 -11.47
N LEU A 36 0.98 2.03 -10.51
CA LEU A 36 0.00 3.08 -10.25
C LEU A 36 0.20 3.78 -8.89
N VAL A 37 0.92 3.16 -7.96
CA VAL A 37 1.11 3.69 -6.60
C VAL A 37 2.61 3.87 -6.36
N PRO A 38 3.10 5.12 -6.32
CA PRO A 38 4.50 5.40 -6.05
C PRO A 38 4.92 4.87 -4.67
N GLU A 39 6.12 4.30 -4.56
CA GLU A 39 6.64 3.77 -3.29
C GLU A 39 6.68 4.83 -2.18
N ALA A 40 6.86 6.12 -2.54
CA ALA A 40 6.83 7.24 -1.62
C ALA A 40 5.50 7.36 -0.84
N VAL A 41 4.37 6.88 -1.38
CA VAL A 41 3.08 6.84 -0.67
C VAL A 41 3.15 5.89 0.53
N LEU A 42 4.00 4.86 0.46
CA LEU A 42 4.18 3.87 1.52
C LEU A 42 5.24 4.29 2.55
N GLU A 43 5.89 5.44 2.38
CA GLU A 43 7.04 5.85 3.18
C GLU A 43 6.72 5.87 4.69
N GLY A 44 7.63 5.29 5.47
CA GLY A 44 7.48 5.16 6.92
C GLY A 44 6.61 3.98 7.37
N HIS A 45 6.22 3.07 6.47
CA HIS A 45 5.62 1.80 6.87
C HIS A 45 6.56 0.99 7.79
N GLN A 46 5.98 0.12 8.61
CA GLN A 46 6.70 -0.87 9.42
C GLN A 46 6.28 -2.31 9.07
N ALA A 47 5.69 -2.48 7.89
CA ALA A 47 5.26 -3.79 7.40
C ALA A 47 6.45 -4.78 7.31
N GLU A 48 6.21 -6.01 7.76
CA GLU A 48 7.12 -7.15 7.62
C GLU A 48 7.16 -7.64 6.18
N GLN A 49 6.08 -7.42 5.42
CA GLN A 49 5.97 -7.81 4.02
C GLN A 49 5.33 -6.70 3.18
N VAL A 50 6.00 -6.32 2.09
CA VAL A 50 5.50 -5.38 1.08
C VAL A 50 5.53 -6.07 -0.28
N ILE A 51 4.37 -6.16 -0.93
CA ILE A 51 4.18 -6.92 -2.15
C ILE A 51 3.71 -5.99 -3.27
N ASN A 52 4.49 -5.90 -4.33
CA ASN A 52 4.09 -5.25 -5.57
C ASN A 52 3.17 -6.18 -6.36
N SER A 53 1.88 -5.87 -6.44
CA SER A 53 0.91 -6.70 -7.15
C SER A 53 0.99 -6.59 -8.67
N ALA A 54 1.75 -5.64 -9.23
CA ALA A 54 1.93 -5.54 -10.69
C ALA A 54 2.71 -6.73 -11.27
N GLU A 55 3.48 -7.43 -10.43
CA GLU A 55 4.26 -8.61 -10.81
C GLU A 55 3.52 -9.94 -10.53
N LEU A 56 2.32 -9.86 -9.95
CA LEU A 56 1.53 -11.03 -9.59
C LEU A 56 0.53 -11.37 -10.68
N HIS A 57 0.45 -12.65 -11.01
CA HIS A 57 -0.64 -13.25 -11.77
C HIS A 57 -1.66 -13.91 -10.83
N LEU A 58 -2.89 -14.10 -11.29
CA LEU A 58 -3.99 -14.64 -10.48
C LEU A 58 -3.66 -15.98 -9.82
N GLU A 59 -2.82 -16.80 -10.45
CA GLU A 59 -2.38 -18.11 -9.94
C GLU A 59 -1.36 -18.01 -8.80
N GLN A 60 -0.86 -16.81 -8.48
CA GLN A 60 0.16 -16.54 -7.47
C GLN A 60 -0.42 -15.83 -6.23
N ILE A 61 -1.75 -15.69 -6.17
CA ILE A 61 -2.52 -15.10 -5.06
C ILE A 61 -3.33 -16.22 -4.40
#